data_AF-A0A5D3BAG1-F1
#
_entry.id   AF-A0A5D3BAG1-F1
#
_cell.length_a   1.000
_cell.length_b   1.000
_cell.length_c   1.000
_cell.angle_alpha   90.00
_cell.angle_beta   90.00
_cell.angle_gamma   90.00
#
_symmetry.space_group_name_H-M   'P 1'
#
loop_
_entity.id
_entity.type
_entity.pdbx_description
1 polymer ?
#
loop_
_entity_poly.entity_id
_entity_poly.type
_entity_poly.pdbx_seq_one_letter_code
_entity_poly.pdbx_strand_id
1 'polypeptide(L)'
;MNRRTFAILCHLLRIVFGLLSTEIVDIEEMVELFLHVLAHDVKNRIIQREFVRSGETVSRHFNLVLLAVVRLYEESIKRPVPVTNNYNDQRWKCFEVGMVQV
;
A
#
# COMPACT_ATOMS: atom_id res chain seq x y z
N MET A 1 1.19 7.39 -11.22
CA MET A 1 1.37 5.95 -11.55
C MET A 1 0.88 5.70 -12.98
N ASN A 2 1.49 4.79 -13.76
CA ASN A 2 0.99 4.48 -15.11
C ASN A 2 -0.24 3.55 -15.06
N ARG A 3 -1.05 3.54 -16.13
CA ARG A 3 -2.33 2.79 -16.18
C ARG A 3 -2.17 1.28 -16.03
N ARG A 4 -1.09 0.70 -16.57
CA ARG A 4 -0.84 -0.75 -16.49
C ARG A 4 -0.52 -1.19 -15.07
N THR A 5 0.34 -0.45 -14.38
CA THR A 5 0.68 -0.69 -12.97
C THR A 5 -0.56 -0.54 -12.08
N PHE A 6 -1.41 0.47 -12.35
CA PHE A 6 -2.69 0.62 -11.66
C PHE A 6 -3.61 -0.59 -11.81
N ALA A 7 -3.80 -1.07 -13.04
CA ALA A 7 -4.64 -2.24 -13.31
C ALA A 7 -4.10 -3.50 -12.61
N ILE A 8 -2.78 -3.71 -12.61
CA ILE A 8 -2.15 -4.84 -11.92
C ILE A 8 -2.39 -4.73 -10.41
N LEU A 9 -2.23 -3.55 -9.81
CA LEU A 9 -2.49 -3.33 -8.39
C LEU A 9 -3.95 -3.65 -8.04
N CYS A 10 -4.92 -3.11 -8.78
CA CYS A 10 -6.34 -3.38 -8.56
C CYS A 10 -6.65 -4.88 -8.67
N HIS A 11 -6.06 -5.57 -9.65
CA HIS A 11 -6.23 -7.00 -9.83
C HIS A 11 -5.65 -7.81 -8.66
N LEU A 12 -4.45 -7.46 -8.18
CA LEU A 12 -3.83 -8.11 -7.02
C LEU A 12 -4.67 -7.91 -5.75
N LEU A 13 -5.13 -6.68 -5.50
CA LEU A 13 -5.97 -6.37 -4.33
C LEU A 13 -7.31 -7.13 -4.37
N ARG A 14 -7.88 -7.31 -5.56
CA ARG A 14 -9.12 -8.07 -5.77
C ARG A 14 -8.92 -9.58 -5.56
N ILE A 15 -7.92 -10.18 -6.21
CA ILE A 15 -7.73 -11.64 -6.24
C ILE A 15 -7.08 -12.17 -4.96
N VAL A 16 -6.03 -11.50 -4.48
CA VAL A 16 -5.21 -12.03 -3.39
C VAL A 16 -5.80 -11.66 -2.04
N PHE A 17 -6.35 -10.44 -1.91
CA PHE A 17 -6.80 -9.90 -0.62
C PHE A 17 -8.33 -9.79 -0.50
N GLY A 18 -9.07 -10.24 -1.51
CA GLY A 18 -10.52 -10.28 -1.49
C GLY A 18 -11.16 -8.90 -1.30
N LEU A 19 -10.51 -7.83 -1.75
CA LEU A 19 -11.12 -6.52 -1.77
C LEU A 19 -12.35 -6.62 -2.70
N LEU A 20 -13.52 -6.27 -2.19
CA LEU A 20 -14.77 -6.31 -2.93
C LEU A 20 -15.21 -4.89 -3.26
N SER A 21 -15.83 -4.72 -4.43
CA SER A 21 -16.60 -3.50 -4.68
C SER A 21 -17.76 -3.43 -3.68
N THR A 22 -18.15 -2.22 -3.35
CA THR A 22 -19.42 -1.96 -2.67
C THR A 22 -20.47 -1.63 -3.72
N GLU A 23 -21.75 -1.57 -3.34
CA GLU A 23 -22.82 -1.15 -4.26
C GLU A 23 -22.59 0.25 -4.86
N ILE A 24 -21.77 1.08 -4.22
CA ILE A 24 -21.63 2.49 -4.54
C ILE A 24 -20.23 2.84 -5.04
N VAL A 25 -19.20 2.05 -4.72
CA VAL A 25 -17.79 2.31 -5.04
C VAL A 25 -17.12 1.06 -5.55
N ASP A 26 -16.56 1.14 -6.75
CA ASP A 26 -15.73 0.09 -7.34
C ASP A 26 -14.31 0.08 -6.77
N ILE A 27 -13.62 -1.05 -6.88
CA ILE A 27 -12.26 -1.20 -6.33
C ILE A 27 -11.30 -0.17 -6.91
N GLU A 28 -11.44 0.11 -8.19
CA GLU A 28 -10.65 1.08 -8.93
C GLU A 28 -10.74 2.46 -8.26
N GLU A 29 -11.95 2.90 -7.90
CA GLU A 29 -12.15 4.17 -7.19
C GLU A 29 -11.60 4.12 -5.76
N MET A 30 -11.76 3.01 -5.03
CA MET A 30 -11.17 2.86 -3.69
C MET A 30 -9.65 2.99 -3.73
N VAL A 31 -9.01 2.32 -4.69
CA VAL A 31 -7.55 2.31 -4.86
C VAL A 31 -7.06 3.66 -5.35
N GLU A 32 -7.78 4.31 -6.26
CA GLU A 32 -7.48 5.67 -6.71
C GLU A 32 -7.55 6.67 -5.55
N LEU A 33 -8.61 6.63 -4.75
CA LEU A 33 -8.78 7.46 -3.56
C LEU A 33 -7.61 7.29 -2.57
N PHE A 34 -7.26 6.04 -2.26
CA PHE A 34 -6.16 5.71 -1.36
C PHE A 34 -4.83 6.28 -1.87
N LEU A 35 -4.52 6.05 -3.15
CA LEU A 35 -3.29 6.55 -3.77
C LEU A 35 -3.27 8.07 -3.88
N HIS A 36 -4.41 8.71 -4.11
CA HIS A 36 -4.52 10.16 -4.18
C HIS A 36 -4.19 10.79 -2.82
N VAL A 37 -4.71 10.23 -1.72
CA VAL A 37 -4.34 10.64 -0.36
C VAL A 37 -2.83 10.52 -0.13
N LEU A 38 -2.24 9.36 -0.45
CA LEU A 38 -0.81 9.12 -0.21
C LEU A 38 0.11 9.96 -1.11
N ALA A 39 -0.24 10.12 -2.38
CA ALA A 39 0.58 10.81 -3.37
C ALA A 39 0.61 12.33 -3.14
N HIS A 40 -0.47 12.89 -2.61
CA HIS A 40 -0.64 14.33 -2.45
C HIS A 40 -0.71 14.81 -1.00
N ASP A 41 -0.65 13.90 -0.03
CA ASP A 41 -0.79 14.18 1.42
C ASP A 41 -2.05 15.02 1.75
N VAL A 42 -3.16 14.68 1.10
CA VAL A 42 -4.41 15.44 1.23
C VAL A 42 -5.32 14.87 2.32
N LYS A 43 -6.03 15.78 3.01
CA LYS A 43 -6.97 15.41 4.08
C LYS A 43 -8.29 14.88 3.50
N ASN A 44 -9.00 14.08 4.29
CA ASN A 44 -10.32 13.51 3.94
C ASN A 44 -11.29 14.55 3.35
N ARG A 45 -11.33 15.78 3.88
CA ARG A 45 -12.20 16.86 3.35
C ARG A 45 -11.95 17.19 1.86
N ILE A 46 -10.71 17.10 1.39
CA ILE A 46 -10.36 17.35 -0.01
C ILE A 46 -10.90 16.22 -0.88
N ILE A 47 -10.63 14.97 -0.47
CA ILE A 47 -11.11 13.78 -1.17
C ILE A 47 -12.64 13.73 -1.27
N GLN A 48 -13.36 14.09 -0.20
CA GLN A 48 -14.82 14.16 -0.22
C GLN A 48 -15.35 15.02 -1.36
N ARG A 49 -14.68 16.16 -1.61
CA ARG A 49 -15.04 17.08 -2.66
C ARG A 49 -14.67 16.55 -4.05
N GLU A 50 -13.46 16.02 -4.22
CA GLU A 50 -12.95 15.54 -5.51
C GLU A 50 -13.71 14.30 -6.01
N PHE A 51 -14.00 13.36 -5.11
CA PHE A 51 -14.67 12.09 -5.44
C PHE A 51 -16.19 12.14 -5.20
N VAL A 52 -16.72 13.27 -4.71
CA VAL A 52 -18.16 13.45 -4.38
C VAL A 52 -18.67 12.34 -3.46
N ARG A 53 -17.88 11.99 -2.45
CA ARG A 53 -18.19 10.96 -1.46
C ARG A 53 -18.30 11.55 -0.06
N SER A 54 -19.10 10.91 0.81
CA SER A 54 -19.14 11.28 2.22
C SER A 54 -17.80 10.98 2.91
N GLY A 55 -17.46 11.76 3.94
CA GLY A 55 -16.21 11.55 4.68
C GLY A 55 -16.11 10.17 5.33
N GLU A 56 -17.24 9.60 5.72
CA GLU A 56 -17.34 8.22 6.21
C GLU A 56 -16.96 7.21 5.11
N THR A 57 -17.48 7.40 3.90
CA THR A 57 -17.16 6.58 2.71
C THR A 57 -15.68 6.66 2.40
N VAL A 58 -15.11 7.87 2.40
CA VAL A 58 -13.66 8.08 2.19
C VAL A 58 -12.84 7.34 3.24
N SER A 59 -13.15 7.51 4.53
CA SER A 59 -12.44 6.84 5.62
C SER A 59 -12.55 5.32 5.53
N ARG A 60 -13.73 4.79 5.22
CA ARG A 60 -13.96 3.34 5.08
C ARG A 60 -13.09 2.75 3.98
N HIS A 61 -13.18 3.32 2.78
CA HIS A 61 -12.44 2.80 1.63
C HIS A 61 -10.93 2.94 1.80
N PHE A 62 -10.45 4.05 2.38
CA PHE A 62 -9.05 4.21 2.71
C PHE A 62 -8.54 3.08 3.62
N ASN A 63 -9.28 2.76 4.69
CA ASN A 63 -8.89 1.71 5.63
C ASN A 63 -8.99 0.30 5.04
N LEU A 64 -9.98 0.02 4.18
CA LEU A 64 -10.09 -1.26 3.49
C LEU A 64 -8.89 -1.49 2.55
N VAL A 65 -8.50 -0.48 1.77
CA VAL A 65 -7.33 -0.57 0.89
C VAL A 65 -6.05 -0.64 1.72
N LEU A 66 -5.91 0.14 2.78
CA LEU A 66 -4.75 0.08 3.68
C LEU A 66 -4.55 -1.34 4.25
N LEU A 67 -5.62 -1.96 4.75
CA LEU A 67 -5.56 -3.33 5.28
C LEU A 67 -5.13 -4.32 4.21
N ALA A 68 -5.68 -4.23 3.00
CA ALA A 68 -5.31 -5.09 1.88
C ALA A 68 -3.83 -4.90 1.48
N VAL A 69 -3.33 -3.66 1.47
CA VAL A 69 -1.93 -3.35 1.18
C VAL A 69 -0.98 -3.86 2.27
N VAL A 70 -1.34 -3.75 3.55
CA VAL A 70 -0.52 -4.28 4.65
C VAL A 70 -0.40 -5.80 4.55
N ARG A 71 -1.51 -6.51 4.25
CA ARG A 71 -1.48 -7.95 4.01
C ARG A 71 -0.63 -8.32 2.79
N LEU A 72 -0.72 -7.54 1.71
CA LEU A 72 0.15 -7.70 0.55
C LEU A 72 1.63 -7.54 0.92
N TYR A 73 1.95 -6.57 1.75
CA TYR A 73 3.31 -6.38 2.24
C TYR A 73 3.81 -7.59 3.04
N GLU A 74 2.99 -8.14 3.93
CA GLU A 74 3.36 -9.34 4.71
C GLU A 74 3.62 -10.58 3.84
N GLU A 75 2.84 -10.79 2.78
CA GLU A 75 3.04 -11.91 1.86
C GLU A 75 4.21 -11.70 0.89
N SER A 76 4.47 -10.46 0.49
CA SER A 76 5.46 -10.14 -0.55
C SER A 76 6.87 -9.90 -0.01
N ILE A 77 7.01 -9.47 1.24
CA ILE A 77 8.31 -9.25 1.87
C ILE A 77 8.88 -10.59 2.31
N LYS A 78 9.83 -11.11 1.52
CA LYS A 78 10.75 -12.12 2.04
C LYS A 78 11.51 -11.51 3.22
N ARG A 79 11.50 -12.20 4.36
CA ARG A 79 12.28 -11.79 5.54
C ARG A 79 13.71 -11.47 5.09
N PRO A 80 14.23 -10.25 5.34
CA PRO A 80 15.58 -9.92 4.92
C PRO A 80 16.53 -10.93 5.57
N VAL A 81 17.34 -11.59 4.74
CA VAL A 81 18.36 -12.53 5.24
C VAL A 81 19.37 -11.68 6.02
N PRO A 82 19.69 -12.04 7.28
CA PRO A 82 20.73 -11.36 8.02
C PRO A 82 22.01 -11.38 7.18
N VAL A 83 22.61 -10.22 6.94
CA VAL A 83 23.92 -10.14 6.29
C VAL A 83 24.89 -10.89 7.19
N THR A 84 25.31 -12.09 6.79
CA THR A 84 26.36 -12.81 7.50
C THR A 84 27.69 -12.11 7.21
N ASN A 85 28.60 -12.10 8.18
CA ASN A 85 29.87 -11.35 8.16
C ASN A 85 30.87 -11.79 7.06
N ASN A 86 30.43 -12.60 6.09
CA ASN A 86 31.25 -13.21 5.05
C ASN A 86 31.00 -12.62 3.65
N TYR A 87 30.18 -11.56 3.53
CA TYR A 87 29.98 -10.84 2.28
C TYR A 87 30.96 -9.66 2.19
N ASN A 88 31.99 -9.81 1.35
CA ASN A 88 32.98 -8.76 1.03
C ASN A 88 32.41 -7.58 0.20
N ASP A 89 31.07 -7.43 0.13
CA ASP A 89 30.43 -6.37 -0.65
C ASP A 89 30.46 -5.06 0.15
N GLN A 90 31.34 -4.14 -0.28
CA GLN A 90 31.52 -2.82 0.33
C GLN A 90 30.23 -1.99 0.41
N ARG A 91 29.19 -2.29 -0.40
CA ARG A 91 27.93 -1.53 -0.39
C ARG A 91 27.15 -1.65 0.91
N TRP A 92 27.36 -2.70 1.70
CA TRP A 92 26.57 -2.98 2.91
C TRP A 92 27.23 -2.51 4.22
N LYS A 93 28.44 -1.92 4.16
CA LYS A 93 29.16 -1.42 5.36
C LYS A 93 28.37 -0.39 6.18
N CYS A 94 27.46 0.35 5.55
CA CYS A 94 26.63 1.35 6.21
C CYS A 94 25.58 0.73 7.16
N PHE A 95 25.31 -0.57 7.04
CA PHE A 95 24.26 -1.28 7.79
C PHE A 95 24.81 -2.14 8.94
N GLU A 96 26.13 -2.24 9.11
CA GLU A 96 26.79 -3.05 10.14
C GLU A 96 26.59 -2.50 11.57
N VAL A 97 26.26 -1.22 11.72
CA VAL A 97 26.28 -0.51 13.01
C VAL A 97 25.00 -0.74 13.86
N GLY A 98 24.06 -1.58 13.42
CA GLY A 98 22.72 -1.65 14.04
C GLY A 98 22.19 -3.01 14.48
N MET A 99 22.86 -4.13 14.19
CA MET A 99 22.33 -5.45 14.57
C MET A 99 22.69 -5.80 16.03
N VAL A 100 22.10 -5.08 16.98
CA VAL A 100 21.98 -5.55 18.37
C VAL A 100 20.96 -6.69 18.35
N GLN A 101 21.44 -7.90 18.65
CA GLN A 101 20.59 -9.08 18.84
C GLN A 101 19.67 -8.84 20.04
N VAL A 102 18.36 -8.88 19.82
CA VAL A 102 17.35 -9.13 20.85
C VAL A 102 16.84 -10.55 20.66
#